data_AF-A0A6A8KKP3-F1
#
_entry.id   AF-A0A6A8KKP3-F1
#
_cell.length_a   1.000
_cell.length_b   1.000
_cell.length_c   1.000
_cell.angle_alpha   90.00
_cell.angle_beta   90.00
_cell.angle_gamma   90.00
#
_symmetry.space_group_name_H-M   'P 1'
#
loop_
_entity.id
_entity.type
_entity.pdbx_description
1 polymer ?
#
loop_
_entity_poly.entity_id
_entity_poly.type
_entity_poly.pdbx_seq_one_letter_code
_entity_poly.pdbx_strand_id
1 'polypeptide(L)'
;MICCPFHADRNPSMKVDSRFHCFGCGADGDAIDLTAKMFQLSLRQAAEKLAADFGLPATGSSPPFLCKPVEKSLNQKEQFYKILCGYRSLLADWRMIYAPQNPEETLHPCFVASMHYAERVQYLLDILLQGSSHEKQQLLNGKEVTALGKAIERYKETEAAT
;
A
#
# COMPACT_ATOMS: atom_id res chain seq x y z
N MET A 1 27.23 -2.49 -6.35
CA MET A 1 26.71 -2.21 -7.69
C MET A 1 27.58 -2.96 -8.69
N ILE A 2 27.00 -3.40 -9.81
CA ILE A 2 27.68 -4.15 -10.87
C ILE A 2 27.36 -3.51 -12.22
N CYS A 3 28.17 -3.79 -13.25
CA CYS A 3 27.81 -3.45 -14.63
C CYS A 3 26.60 -4.30 -15.06
N CYS A 4 25.62 -3.66 -15.68
CA CYS A 4 24.41 -4.34 -16.12
C CYS A 4 24.73 -5.31 -17.28
N PRO A 5 24.35 -6.59 -17.18
CA PRO A 5 24.56 -7.56 -18.26
C PRO A 5 23.55 -7.40 -19.41
N PHE A 6 22.52 -6.56 -19.26
CA PHE A 6 21.41 -6.44 -20.20
C PHE A 6 21.56 -5.30 -21.22
N HIS A 7 22.61 -4.49 -21.09
CA HIS A 7 22.98 -3.48 -22.07
C HIS A 7 24.49 -3.30 -22.10
N ALA A 8 25.00 -2.58 -23.09
CA ALA A 8 26.42 -2.23 -23.17
C ALA A 8 26.78 -1.21 -22.09
N ASP A 9 26.99 -1.70 -20.88
CA ASP A 9 27.25 -0.89 -19.71
C ASP A 9 28.76 -0.73 -19.45
N ARG A 10 29.22 0.52 -19.34
CA ARG A 10 30.61 0.84 -19.04
C ARG A 10 30.85 1.18 -17.57
N ASN A 11 29.81 1.58 -16.84
CA ASN A 11 29.90 2.04 -15.45
C ASN A 11 28.87 1.30 -14.60
N PRO A 12 29.22 0.75 -13.41
CA PRO A 12 28.29 -0.04 -12.61
C PRO A 12 26.92 0.64 -12.38
N SER A 13 25.90 0.22 -13.14
CA SER A 13 24.57 0.85 -13.13
C SER A 13 23.48 -0.05 -12.53
N MET A 14 23.83 -1.30 -12.17
CA MET A 14 22.87 -2.27 -11.63
C MET A 14 23.13 -2.55 -10.14
N LYS A 15 22.07 -2.49 -9.35
CA LYS A 15 22.04 -2.93 -7.95
C LYS A 15 21.42 -4.33 -7.90
N VAL A 16 22.00 -5.23 -7.11
CA VAL A 16 21.50 -6.57 -6.84
C VAL A 16 21.48 -6.78 -5.34
N ASP A 17 20.29 -6.97 -4.77
CA ASP A 17 20.06 -7.33 -3.36
C ASP A 17 19.07 -8.49 -3.27
N SER A 18 17.86 -8.28 -2.76
CA SER A 18 16.75 -9.24 -2.89
C SER A 18 16.08 -9.16 -4.27
N ARG A 19 16.25 -8.04 -4.97
CA ARG A 19 15.85 -7.82 -6.35
C ARG A 19 16.99 -7.21 -7.14
N PHE A 20 16.86 -7.14 -8.45
CA PHE A 20 17.75 -6.32 -9.26
C PHE A 20 17.04 -5.13 -9.86
N HIS A 21 17.77 -4.02 -9.96
CA HIS A 21 17.35 -2.84 -10.70
C HIS A 21 18.57 -2.23 -11.39
N CYS A 22 18.45 -1.96 -12.68
CA CYS A 22 19.43 -1.25 -13.47
C CYS A 22 18.96 0.17 -13.74
N PHE A 23 19.66 1.16 -13.19
CA PHE A 23 19.33 2.58 -13.37
C PHE A 23 19.63 3.09 -14.79
N GLY A 24 20.46 2.38 -15.57
CA GLY A 24 20.78 2.75 -16.95
C GLY A 24 19.68 2.39 -17.95
N CYS A 25 19.29 1.10 -18.02
CA CYS A 25 18.30 0.62 -18.99
C CYS A 25 16.91 0.33 -18.40
N GLY A 26 16.70 0.52 -17.10
CA GLY A 26 15.43 0.24 -16.42
C GLY A 26 15.12 -1.25 -16.23
N ALA A 27 16.04 -2.15 -16.55
CA ALA A 27 15.86 -3.58 -16.30
C ALA A 27 15.69 -3.84 -14.80
N ASP A 28 14.56 -4.44 -14.44
CA ASP A 28 14.19 -4.75 -13.06
C ASP A 28 13.65 -6.18 -12.99
N GLY A 29 13.65 -6.76 -11.78
CA GLY A 29 13.02 -8.04 -11.49
C GLY A 29 13.57 -8.73 -10.24
N ASP A 30 13.17 -9.98 -10.04
CA ASP A 30 13.72 -10.86 -9.01
C ASP A 30 14.78 -11.84 -9.56
N ALA A 31 15.13 -12.87 -8.77
CA ALA A 31 16.12 -13.87 -9.16
C ALA A 31 15.67 -14.74 -10.36
N ILE A 32 14.36 -14.97 -10.52
CA ILE A 32 13.80 -15.74 -11.65
C ILE A 32 13.84 -14.86 -12.90
N ASP A 33 13.44 -13.59 -12.80
CA ASP A 33 13.53 -12.64 -13.91
C ASP A 33 14.97 -12.45 -14.40
N LEU A 34 15.93 -12.36 -13.48
CA LEU A 34 17.35 -12.24 -13.78
C LEU A 34 17.83 -13.45 -14.58
N THR A 35 17.53 -14.65 -14.10
CA THR A 35 17.86 -15.93 -14.76
C THR A 35 17.18 -16.01 -16.14
N ALA A 36 15.90 -15.67 -16.23
CA ALA A 36 15.15 -15.69 -17.48
C ALA A 36 15.78 -14.79 -18.54
N LYS A 37 16.16 -13.56 -18.17
CA LYS A 37 16.81 -12.61 -19.09
C LYS A 37 18.24 -13.04 -19.44
N MET A 38 19.02 -13.51 -18.48
CA MET A 38 20.41 -13.94 -18.68
C MET A 38 20.51 -15.15 -19.62
N PHE A 39 19.60 -16.12 -19.46
CA PHE A 39 19.61 -17.37 -20.21
C PHE A 39 18.58 -17.42 -21.34
N GLN A 40 17.83 -16.34 -21.58
CA GLN A 40 16.77 -16.27 -22.60
C GLN A 40 15.74 -17.40 -22.45
N LEU A 41 15.32 -17.64 -21.21
CA LEU A 41 14.38 -18.68 -20.83
C LEU A 41 13.00 -18.09 -20.52
N SER A 42 11.95 -18.89 -20.65
CA SER A 42 10.67 -18.57 -20.01
C SER A 42 10.82 -18.56 -18.49
N LEU A 43 9.95 -17.85 -17.76
CA LEU A 43 10.00 -17.80 -16.29
C LEU A 43 9.96 -19.20 -15.65
N ARG A 44 9.17 -20.12 -16.22
CA ARG A 44 9.12 -21.51 -15.77
C ARG A 44 10.45 -22.22 -15.95
N GLN A 45 11.05 -22.12 -17.14
CA GLN A 45 12.35 -22.73 -17.42
C GLN A 45 13.46 -22.11 -16.56
N ALA A 46 13.40 -20.82 -16.28
CA ALA A 46 14.32 -20.13 -15.39
C ALA A 46 14.19 -20.64 -13.94
N ALA A 47 12.96 -20.86 -13.45
CA ALA A 47 12.72 -21.45 -12.14
C ALA A 47 13.20 -22.91 -12.07
N GLU A 48 12.93 -23.71 -13.11
CA GLU A 48 13.42 -25.09 -13.23
C GLU A 48 14.96 -25.14 -13.26
N LYS A 49 15.59 -24.19 -13.97
CA LYS A 49 17.04 -24.03 -14.00
C LYS A 49 17.61 -23.68 -12.63
N LEU A 50 17.02 -22.72 -11.92
CA LEU A 50 17.43 -22.38 -10.55
C LEU A 50 17.26 -23.58 -9.61
N ALA A 51 16.17 -24.31 -9.73
CA ALA A 51 15.97 -25.52 -8.93
C ALA A 51 17.08 -26.55 -9.20
N ALA A 52 17.41 -26.80 -10.47
CA ALA A 52 18.48 -27.71 -10.86
C ALA A 52 19.87 -27.23 -10.38
N ASP A 53 20.20 -25.96 -10.59
CA ASP A 53 21.51 -25.38 -10.25
C ASP A 53 21.77 -25.42 -8.73
N PHE A 54 20.72 -25.34 -7.90
CA PHE A 54 20.81 -25.37 -6.43
C PHE A 54 20.37 -26.70 -5.79
N GLY A 55 20.08 -27.74 -6.59
CA GLY A 55 19.68 -29.05 -6.08
C GLY A 55 18.32 -29.08 -5.37
N LEU A 56 17.42 -28.15 -5.70
CA LEU A 56 16.04 -28.15 -5.20
C LEU A 56 15.21 -29.17 -5.99
N PRO A 57 14.29 -29.89 -5.34
CA PRO A 57 13.44 -30.87 -6.01
C PRO A 57 12.49 -30.14 -6.98
N ALA A 58 12.77 -30.23 -8.28
CA ALA A 58 11.88 -29.76 -9.33
C ALA A 58 10.69 -30.73 -9.50
N THR A 59 9.74 -30.71 -8.55
CA THR A 59 8.62 -31.65 -8.59
C THR A 59 7.60 -31.25 -9.65
N GLY A 60 7.69 -31.92 -10.82
CA GLY A 60 6.76 -31.84 -11.94
C GLY A 60 5.38 -32.47 -11.71
N SER A 61 4.82 -32.41 -10.50
CA SER A 61 3.48 -32.94 -10.21
C SER A 61 2.80 -32.27 -9.01
N SER A 62 3.13 -31.01 -8.72
CA SER A 62 2.22 -30.23 -7.88
C SER A 62 1.00 -29.83 -8.73
N PRO A 63 -0.24 -29.90 -8.19
CA PRO A 63 -1.38 -29.27 -8.83
C PRO A 63 -1.02 -27.81 -9.12
N PRO A 64 -1.60 -27.15 -10.15
CA PRO A 64 -1.25 -25.78 -10.49
C PRO A 64 -1.21 -25.00 -9.19
N PHE A 65 -0.03 -24.52 -8.81
CA PHE A 65 0.07 -23.58 -7.72
C PHE A 65 -0.87 -22.47 -8.14
N LEU A 66 -2.01 -22.38 -7.46
CA LEU A 66 -2.70 -21.12 -7.31
C LEU A 66 -1.66 -20.26 -6.60
N CYS A 67 -0.78 -19.63 -7.37
CA CYS A 67 -0.27 -18.32 -7.02
C CYS A 67 -1.53 -17.46 -6.91
N LYS A 68 -2.19 -17.57 -5.76
CA LYS A 68 -2.87 -16.42 -5.21
C LYS A 68 -1.82 -15.32 -5.31
N PRO A 69 -2.15 -14.15 -5.88
CA PRO A 69 -1.30 -12.99 -5.71
C PRO A 69 -0.82 -13.04 -4.26
N VAL A 70 0.47 -12.83 -4.02
CA VAL A 70 0.87 -12.47 -2.67
C VAL A 70 0.18 -11.12 -2.44
N GLU A 71 -1.09 -11.18 -2.04
CA GLU A 71 -1.70 -10.21 -1.17
C GLU A 71 -0.76 -10.25 0.02
N LYS A 72 0.30 -9.42 -0.05
CA LYS A 72 1.06 -9.05 1.13
C LYS A 72 -0.03 -8.75 2.13
N SER A 73 -0.17 -9.58 3.17
CA SER A 73 -1.13 -9.36 4.23
C SER A 73 -0.96 -7.91 4.61
N LEU A 74 -1.93 -7.07 4.23
CA LEU A 74 -1.70 -5.64 4.13
C LEU A 74 -1.22 -5.22 5.50
N ASN A 75 0.00 -4.67 5.61
CA ASN A 75 0.59 -4.37 6.92
C ASN A 75 -0.46 -3.56 7.68
N GLN A 76 -0.75 -3.89 8.93
CA GLN A 76 -1.82 -3.25 9.70
C GLN A 76 -1.70 -1.72 9.68
N LYS A 77 -0.46 -1.21 9.60
CA LYS A 77 -0.13 0.18 9.33
C LYS A 77 -0.70 0.69 7.98
N GLU A 78 -0.50 -0.05 6.90
CA GLU A 78 -1.01 0.29 5.57
C GLU A 78 -2.54 0.24 5.51
N GLN A 79 -3.18 -0.70 6.22
CA GLN A 79 -4.64 -0.74 6.33
C GLN A 79 -5.18 0.53 7.00
N PHE A 80 -4.62 0.89 8.16
CA PHE A 80 -5.05 2.09 8.89
C PHE A 80 -4.73 3.37 8.13
N TYR A 81 -3.62 3.41 7.41
CA TYR A 81 -3.30 4.54 6.52
C TYR A 81 -4.39 4.73 5.46
N LYS A 82 -4.78 3.66 4.75
CA LYS A 82 -5.83 3.73 3.72
C LYS A 82 -7.17 4.19 4.30
N ILE A 83 -7.55 3.66 5.46
CA ILE A 83 -8.80 4.04 6.16
C ILE A 83 -8.78 5.52 6.52
N LEU A 84 -7.73 6.00 7.19
CA LEU A 84 -7.64 7.39 7.64
C LEU A 84 -7.56 8.37 6.47
N CYS A 85 -6.84 8.03 5.39
CA CYS A 85 -6.85 8.83 4.16
C CYS A 85 -8.24 8.89 3.53
N GLY A 86 -8.98 7.77 3.53
CA GLY A 86 -10.37 7.73 3.06
C GLY A 86 -11.27 8.67 3.85
N TYR A 87 -11.18 8.65 5.19
CA TYR A 87 -11.94 9.59 6.02
C TYR A 87 -11.52 11.04 5.82
N ARG A 88 -10.23 11.31 5.65
CA ARG A 88 -9.75 12.67 5.37
C ARG A 88 -10.36 13.23 4.09
N SER A 89 -10.42 12.43 3.03
CA SER A 89 -11.08 12.83 1.78
C SER A 89 -12.58 13.03 1.96
N LEU A 90 -13.28 12.07 2.60
CA LEU A 90 -14.72 12.17 2.85
C LEU A 90 -15.10 13.43 3.63
N LEU A 91 -14.37 13.74 4.71
CA LEU A 91 -14.65 14.93 5.52
C LEU A 91 -14.33 16.21 4.73
N ALA A 92 -13.31 16.21 3.87
CA ALA A 92 -13.04 17.34 2.98
C ALA A 92 -14.19 17.54 1.98
N ASP A 93 -14.72 16.47 1.41
CA ASP A 93 -15.86 16.52 0.49
C ASP A 93 -17.11 17.06 1.20
N TRP A 94 -17.43 16.54 2.39
CA TRP A 94 -18.54 17.05 3.20
C TRP A 94 -18.42 18.53 3.53
N ARG A 95 -17.20 18.99 3.84
CA ARG A 95 -16.95 20.40 4.13
C ARG A 95 -17.21 21.29 2.92
N MET A 96 -16.93 20.80 1.71
CA MET A 96 -17.14 21.54 0.47
C MET A 96 -18.60 21.49 -0.01
N ILE A 97 -19.22 20.31 0.02
CA ILE A 97 -20.57 20.07 -0.50
C ILE A 97 -21.63 20.72 0.40
N TYR A 98 -21.48 20.55 1.71
CA TYR A 98 -22.45 21.03 2.70
C TYR A 98 -22.04 22.36 3.35
N ALA A 99 -21.14 23.11 2.71
CA ALA A 99 -20.75 24.43 3.18
C ALA A 99 -21.99 25.35 3.23
N PRO A 100 -22.29 25.98 4.37
CA PRO A 100 -23.38 26.93 4.45
C PRO A 100 -23.09 28.11 3.52
N GLN A 101 -24.08 28.52 2.72
CA GLN A 101 -23.90 29.66 1.81
C GLN A 101 -24.13 30.98 2.53
N ASN A 102 -24.93 30.96 3.61
CA ASN A 102 -25.23 32.12 4.43
C ASN A 102 -25.00 31.82 5.91
N PRO A 103 -24.54 32.82 6.71
CA PRO A 103 -24.25 32.64 8.13
C PRO A 103 -25.48 32.36 9.01
N GLU A 104 -26.69 32.62 8.52
CA GLU A 104 -27.95 32.38 9.25
C GLU A 104 -28.58 31.01 8.93
N GLU A 105 -27.98 30.25 8.03
CA GLU A 105 -28.48 28.94 7.59
C GLU A 105 -28.15 27.85 8.63
N THR A 106 -29.12 26.97 8.91
CA THR A 106 -28.90 25.83 9.80
C THR A 106 -27.84 24.90 9.23
N LEU A 107 -26.77 24.65 10.00
CA LEU A 107 -25.65 23.84 9.55
C LEU A 107 -26.06 22.38 9.31
N HIS A 108 -25.67 21.85 8.16
CA HIS A 108 -25.90 20.44 7.83
C HIS A 108 -25.09 19.52 8.78
N PRO A 109 -25.65 18.39 9.27
CA PRO A 109 -24.95 17.48 10.17
C PRO A 109 -23.59 16.99 9.64
N CYS A 110 -23.50 16.69 8.34
CA CYS A 110 -22.23 16.28 7.71
C CYS A 110 -21.18 17.40 7.68
N PHE A 111 -21.61 18.66 7.55
CA PHE A 111 -20.71 19.81 7.66
C PHE A 111 -20.14 19.93 9.07
N VAL A 112 -21.00 19.83 10.10
CA VAL A 112 -20.57 19.87 11.50
C VAL A 112 -19.64 18.70 11.82
N ALA A 113 -19.96 17.50 11.35
CA ALA A 113 -19.10 16.31 11.50
C ALA A 113 -17.74 16.52 10.83
N SER A 114 -17.69 17.12 9.63
CA SER A 114 -16.43 17.42 8.95
C SER A 114 -15.51 18.31 9.80
N MET A 115 -16.07 19.34 10.42
CA MET A 115 -15.31 20.25 11.28
C MET A 115 -14.83 19.58 12.57
N HIS A 116 -15.67 18.72 13.16
CA HIS A 116 -15.36 18.05 14.41
C HIS A 116 -14.30 16.95 14.27
N TYR A 117 -14.32 16.18 13.18
CA TYR A 117 -13.46 15.01 13.01
C TYR A 117 -12.21 15.26 12.16
N ALA A 118 -12.13 16.34 11.38
CA ALA A 118 -11.00 16.59 10.49
C ALA A 118 -9.65 16.64 11.22
N GLU A 119 -9.55 17.41 12.31
CA GLU A 119 -8.31 17.49 13.10
C GLU A 119 -7.95 16.15 13.74
N ARG A 120 -8.97 15.41 14.21
CA ARG A 120 -8.74 14.09 14.81
C ARG A 120 -8.20 13.10 13.80
N VAL A 121 -8.74 13.06 12.58
CA VAL A 121 -8.22 12.19 11.50
C VAL A 121 -6.77 12.58 11.16
N GLN A 122 -6.48 13.88 11.05
CA GLN A 122 -5.13 14.36 10.74
C GLN A 122 -4.13 13.97 11.84
N TYR A 123 -4.50 14.15 13.11
CA TYR A 123 -3.66 13.74 14.24
C TYR A 123 -3.32 12.24 14.23
N LEU A 124 -4.28 11.38 13.90
CA LEU A 124 -4.03 9.93 13.79
C LEU A 124 -3.11 9.59 12.61
N LEU A 125 -3.22 10.29 11.49
CA LEU A 125 -2.29 10.15 10.37
C LEU A 125 -0.88 10.57 10.77
N ASP A 126 -0.73 11.66 11.50
CA ASP A 126 0.55 12.16 11.96
C ASP A 126 1.23 11.18 12.92
N ILE A 127 0.48 10.58 13.86
CA ILE A 127 0.99 9.47 14.69
C ILE A 127 1.47 8.31 13.83
N LEU A 128 0.67 7.89 12.85
CA LEU A 128 0.98 6.72 12.02
C LEU A 128 2.25 6.93 11.18
N LEU A 129 2.48 8.14 10.68
CA LEU A 129 3.62 8.48 9.83
C LEU A 129 4.85 8.85 10.68
N GLN A 130 4.69 9.77 11.62
CA GLN A 130 5.77 10.48 12.30
C GLN A 130 5.87 10.18 13.81
N GLY A 131 4.84 9.61 14.42
CA GLY A 131 4.82 9.30 15.86
C GLY A 131 5.92 8.35 16.32
N SER A 132 6.13 8.30 17.63
CA SER A 132 7.06 7.37 18.28
C SER A 132 6.64 5.91 18.06
N SER A 133 7.55 4.96 18.30
CA SER A 133 7.23 3.53 18.19
C SER A 133 6.08 3.12 19.12
N HIS A 134 6.01 3.73 20.31
CA HIS A 134 4.98 3.44 21.31
C HIS A 134 3.60 3.96 20.88
N GLU A 135 3.51 5.20 20.41
CA GLU A 135 2.24 5.78 19.93
C GLU A 135 1.72 5.03 18.70
N LYS A 136 2.63 4.66 17.78
CA LYS A 136 2.29 3.82 16.63
C LYS A 136 1.72 2.48 17.08
N GLN A 137 2.32 1.83 18.08
CA GLN A 137 1.83 0.56 18.61
C GLN A 137 0.46 0.70 19.28
N GLN A 138 0.24 1.79 20.01
CA GLN A 138 -1.08 2.09 20.60
C GLN A 138 -2.16 2.32 19.54
N LEU A 139 -1.83 3.06 18.48
CA LEU A 139 -2.74 3.28 17.35
C LEU A 139 -3.05 1.97 16.62
N LEU A 140 -2.03 1.11 16.44
CA LEU A 140 -2.16 -0.22 15.85
C LEU A 140 -3.05 -1.16 16.68
N ASN A 141 -3.33 -0.88 17.95
CA ASN A 141 -4.37 -1.60 18.71
C ASN A 141 -5.79 -1.37 18.15
N GLY A 142 -5.98 -0.43 17.22
CA GLY A 142 -7.16 -0.27 16.38
C GLY A 142 -8.38 0.38 17.05
N LYS A 143 -8.42 0.47 18.38
CA LYS A 143 -9.56 1.02 19.14
C LYS A 143 -9.97 2.41 18.66
N GLU A 144 -9.01 3.30 18.46
CA GLU A 144 -9.28 4.69 18.06
C GLU A 144 -9.80 4.78 16.62
N VAL A 145 -9.18 4.05 15.68
CA VAL A 145 -9.59 4.02 14.27
C VAL A 145 -10.99 3.42 14.13
N THR A 146 -11.30 2.35 14.88
CA THR A 146 -12.64 1.73 14.86
C THR A 146 -13.71 2.63 15.49
N ALA A 147 -13.41 3.29 16.60
CA ALA A 147 -14.35 4.22 17.23
C ALA A 147 -14.66 5.41 16.32
N LEU A 148 -13.62 5.96 15.67
CA LEU A 148 -13.75 7.04 14.70
C LEU A 148 -14.58 6.61 13.48
N GLY A 149 -14.32 5.42 12.94
CA GLY A 149 -15.08 4.89 11.82
C GLY A 149 -16.57 4.73 12.14
N LYS A 150 -16.90 4.18 13.31
CA LYS A 150 -18.31 4.09 13.77
C LYS A 150 -18.96 5.45 13.95
N ALA A 151 -18.20 6.47 14.37
CA ALA A 151 -18.73 7.82 14.53
C ALA A 151 -19.03 8.46 13.17
N ILE A 152 -18.11 8.36 12.19
CA ILE A 152 -18.27 8.94 10.85
C ILE A 152 -19.39 8.24 10.06
N GLU A 153 -19.49 6.91 10.13
CA GLU A 153 -20.54 6.15 9.42
C GLU A 153 -21.96 6.56 9.83
N ARG A 154 -22.19 6.93 11.10
CA ARG A 154 -23.51 7.43 11.56
C ARG A 154 -23.97 8.67 10.82
N TYR A 155 -23.04 9.56 10.45
CA TYR A 155 -23.38 10.77 9.68
C TYR A 155 -23.53 10.46 8.19
N LYS A 156 -22.83 9.44 7.69
CA LYS A 156 -22.97 8.97 6.31
C LYS A 156 -24.34 8.35 6.05
N GLU A 157 -24.91 7.65 7.04
CA GLU A 157 -26.30 7.18 7.00
C GLU A 157 -27.29 8.35 6.91
N THR A 158 -27.00 9.48 7.54
CA THR A 158 -27.86 10.68 7.44
C THR A 158 -27.77 11.37 6.07
N GLU A 159 -26.59 11.34 5.43
CA GLU A 159 -26.41 11.78 4.03
C GLU A 159 -27.23 10.93 3.05
N ALA A 160 -27.30 9.61 3.24
CA ALA A 160 -28.06 8.73 2.35
C ALA A 160 -29.59 8.81 2.52
N ALA A 161 -30.06 9.37 3.65
CA ALA A 161 -31.48 9.51 3.97
C ALA A 161 -32.08 10.87 3.55
N THR A 162 -31.25 11.78 3.05
CA THR A 162 -31.64 13.14 2.62
C THR A 162 -31.66 13.24 1.10
#